data_AF-A0A6G1S554-F1
#
_entry.id   AF-A0A6G1S554-F1
#
_cell.length_a   1.000
_cell.length_b   1.000
_cell.length_c   1.000
_cell.angle_alpha   90.00
_cell.angle_beta   90.00
_cell.angle_gamma   90.00
#
_symmetry.space_group_name_H-M   'P 1'
#
loop_
_entity.id
_entity.type
_entity.pdbx_description
1 polymer ?
#
loop_
_entity_poly.entity_id
_entity_poly.type
_entity_poly.pdbx_seq_one_letter_code
_entity_poly.pdbx_strand_id
1 'polypeptide(L)'
;QNSRSPYKVAAAGTKTPGLALVTIKGPEPFKGFFVQCRVGDQPVGKFINPPSNVKLVDCGSGQANAATHNDKSEKNEVVLSWKAPPNLKEQVTCRATIAKNGGVFWVGVPANTLTF
;
A
#
# COMPACT_ATOMS: atom_id res chain seq x y z
N GLN A 1 -14.40 11.99 7.46
CA GLN A 1 -15.24 10.89 6.94
C GLN A 1 -15.14 9.72 7.92
N ASN A 2 -16.26 9.22 8.47
CA ASN A 2 -16.28 8.24 9.58
C ASN A 2 -16.92 6.87 9.22
N SER A 3 -17.18 6.59 7.94
CA SER A 3 -17.71 5.30 7.50
C SER A 3 -16.61 4.28 7.22
N ARG A 4 -16.88 3.00 7.48
CA ARG A 4 -15.98 1.89 7.17
C ARG A 4 -15.68 1.86 5.67
N SER A 5 -14.40 1.70 5.31
CA SER A 5 -13.99 1.57 3.91
C SER A 5 -14.64 0.36 3.25
N PRO A 6 -15.28 0.51 2.07
CA PRO A 6 -15.72 -0.62 1.26
C PRO A 6 -14.55 -1.32 0.56
N TYR A 7 -13.39 -0.65 0.49
CA TYR A 7 -12.16 -1.19 -0.08
C TYR A 7 -11.37 -1.99 0.96
N LYS A 8 -10.72 -3.04 0.49
CA LYS A 8 -9.86 -3.92 1.28
C LYS A 8 -8.41 -3.77 0.83
N VAL A 9 -7.51 -3.74 1.79
CA VAL A 9 -6.07 -3.84 1.57
C VAL A 9 -5.65 -5.22 2.06
N ALA A 10 -4.89 -5.95 1.24
CA ALA A 10 -4.33 -7.24 1.59
C ALA A 10 -2.83 -7.20 1.35
N ALA A 11 -2.08 -7.90 2.18
CA ALA A 11 -0.64 -8.03 2.07
C ALA A 11 -0.27 -9.52 2.15
N ALA A 12 0.41 -10.06 1.15
CA ALA A 12 0.76 -11.47 1.10
C ALA A 12 2.24 -11.65 0.81
N GLY A 13 2.93 -12.44 1.64
CA GLY A 13 4.30 -12.87 1.37
C GLY A 13 4.38 -13.67 0.07
N THR A 14 5.52 -13.60 -0.62
CA THR A 14 5.78 -14.40 -1.82
C THR A 14 6.73 -15.55 -1.50
N LYS A 15 6.96 -16.44 -2.48
CA LYS A 15 7.98 -17.50 -2.35
C LYS A 15 9.41 -16.93 -2.21
N THR A 16 9.61 -15.68 -2.62
CA THR A 16 10.91 -15.00 -2.49
C THR A 16 11.01 -14.36 -1.11
N PRO A 17 12.01 -14.72 -0.29
CA PRO A 17 12.20 -14.15 1.03
C PRO A 17 12.29 -12.62 0.99
N GLY A 18 11.56 -11.97 1.90
CA GLY A 18 11.52 -10.51 2.01
C GLY A 18 10.74 -9.80 0.89
N LEU A 19 10.04 -10.52 0.00
CA LEU A 19 9.11 -9.91 -0.95
C LEU A 19 7.66 -10.24 -0.57
N ALA A 20 6.80 -9.22 -0.66
CA ALA A 20 5.36 -9.32 -0.48
C ALA A 20 4.61 -8.54 -1.56
N LEU A 21 3.38 -8.95 -1.81
CA LEU A 21 2.42 -8.24 -2.66
C LEU A 21 1.41 -7.51 -1.79
N VAL A 22 1.21 -6.23 -2.07
CA VAL A 22 0.18 -5.40 -1.43
C VAL A 22 -0.91 -5.14 -2.47
N THR A 23 -2.12 -5.61 -2.19
CA THR A 23 -3.27 -5.50 -3.08
C THR A 23 -4.31 -4.57 -2.48
N ILE A 24 -4.78 -3.61 -3.27
CA ILE A 24 -5.90 -2.73 -2.95
C ILE A 24 -7.03 -3.03 -3.92
N LYS A 25 -8.20 -3.41 -3.42
CA LYS A 25 -9.38 -3.67 -4.24
C LYS A 25 -10.68 -3.34 -3.51
N GLY A 26 -11.74 -3.08 -4.27
CA GLY A 26 -13.06 -2.80 -3.71
C GLY A 26 -14.19 -3.19 -4.66
N PRO A 27 -15.44 -3.01 -4.23
CA PRO A 27 -16.62 -3.30 -5.04
C PRO A 27 -16.84 -2.30 -6.18
N GLU A 28 -16.30 -1.09 -6.04
CA GLU A 28 -16.37 -0.03 -7.05
C GLU A 28 -14.96 0.43 -7.42
N PRO A 29 -14.75 1.01 -8.61
CA PRO A 29 -13.46 1.58 -8.97
C PRO A 29 -13.05 2.73 -8.04
N PHE A 30 -11.74 2.96 -7.91
CA PHE A 30 -11.15 4.11 -7.22
C PHE A 30 -10.16 4.83 -8.15
N LYS A 31 -9.94 6.12 -7.91
CA LYS A 31 -9.09 6.96 -8.77
C LYS A 31 -7.71 7.20 -8.17
N GLY A 32 -7.65 7.27 -6.84
CA GLY A 32 -6.43 7.54 -6.11
C GLY A 32 -6.19 6.54 -5.00
N PHE A 33 -4.92 6.32 -4.69
CA PHE A 33 -4.51 5.61 -3.49
C PHE A 33 -3.15 6.15 -3.04
N PHE A 34 -2.84 5.90 -1.78
CA PHE A 34 -1.53 6.09 -1.16
C PHE A 34 -1.31 4.96 -0.17
N VAL A 35 -0.20 4.24 -0.23
CA VAL A 35 0.07 3.11 0.67
C VAL A 35 1.48 3.15 1.22
N GLN A 36 1.61 2.73 2.48
CA GLN A 36 2.89 2.63 3.18
C GLN A 36 2.87 1.44 4.14
N CYS A 37 3.98 0.72 4.22
CA CYS A 37 4.15 -0.39 5.15
C CYS A 37 4.98 0.04 6.35
N ARG A 38 4.54 -0.33 7.55
CA ARG A 38 5.08 0.17 8.81
C ARG A 38 5.27 -0.96 9.83
N VAL A 39 6.21 -0.75 10.74
CA VAL A 39 6.33 -1.48 12.00
C VAL A 39 6.01 -0.49 13.11
N GLY A 40 4.93 -0.75 13.86
CA GLY A 40 4.30 0.28 14.67
C GLY A 40 3.94 1.50 13.81
N ASP A 41 4.54 2.65 14.11
CA ASP A 41 4.37 3.90 13.35
C ASP A 41 5.54 4.22 12.41
N GLN A 42 6.60 3.41 12.39
CA GLN A 42 7.78 3.66 11.57
C GLN A 42 7.64 3.04 10.18
N PRO A 43 7.81 3.81 9.09
CA PRO A 43 7.78 3.25 7.74
C PRO A 43 9.00 2.38 7.48
N VAL A 44 8.76 1.20 6.90
CA VAL A 44 9.80 0.20 6.63
C VAL A 44 9.73 -0.33 5.22
N GLY A 45 10.88 -0.78 4.73
CA GLY A 45 11.02 -1.39 3.41
C GLY A 45 10.78 -0.40 2.27
N LYS A 46 10.62 -0.95 1.08
CA LYS A 46 10.43 -0.16 -0.14
C LYS A 46 9.57 -0.89 -1.15
N PHE A 47 8.78 -0.12 -1.89
CA PHE A 47 8.10 -0.63 -3.07
C PHE A 47 9.08 -0.71 -4.24
N ILE A 48 8.90 -1.73 -5.09
CA ILE A 48 9.76 -2.01 -6.24
C ILE A 48 8.90 -2.29 -7.47
N ASN A 49 9.48 -2.11 -8.67
CA ASN A 49 8.86 -2.42 -9.96
C ASN A 49 7.42 -1.88 -10.08
N PRO A 50 7.22 -0.55 -9.91
CA PRO A 50 5.88 0.02 -9.96
C PRO A 50 5.30 -0.16 -11.37
N PRO A 51 4.01 -0.50 -11.50
CA PRO A 51 3.34 -0.41 -12.79
C PRO A 51 3.26 1.06 -13.25
N SER A 52 3.02 1.29 -14.54
CA SER A 52 3.07 2.63 -15.17
C SER A 52 2.10 3.65 -14.56
N ASN A 53 0.99 3.19 -14.00
CA ASN A 53 -0.03 4.00 -13.34
C ASN A 53 0.27 4.26 -11.84
N VAL A 54 1.48 3.93 -11.38
CA VAL A 54 1.92 4.06 -9.99
C VAL A 54 3.24 4.81 -9.91
N LYS A 55 3.31 5.72 -8.94
CA LYS A 55 4.50 6.48 -8.60
C LYS A 55 4.98 6.09 -7.21
N LEU A 56 6.29 5.84 -7.08
CA LEU A 56 6.92 5.65 -5.78
C LEU A 56 7.23 7.00 -5.15
N VAL A 57 7.08 7.08 -3.83
CA VAL A 57 7.22 8.30 -3.06
C VAL A 57 8.11 8.05 -1.87
N ASP A 58 8.98 9.01 -1.61
CA ASP A 58 9.82 9.06 -0.42
C ASP A 58 9.05 9.74 0.71
N CYS A 59 8.97 9.09 1.86
CA CYS A 59 8.32 9.63 3.06
C CYS A 59 9.31 9.66 4.22
N GLY A 60 9.46 10.85 4.84
CA GLY A 60 10.47 11.07 5.86
C GLY A 60 11.87 10.90 5.27
N SER A 61 12.73 10.14 5.95
CA SER A 61 14.09 9.82 5.49
C SER A 61 14.18 8.54 4.63
N GLY A 62 13.06 7.84 4.38
CA GLY A 62 13.04 6.59 3.62
C GLY A 62 12.84 6.79 2.13
N GLN A 63 13.46 5.94 1.31
CA GLN A 63 13.36 5.94 -0.15
C GLN A 63 12.35 4.91 -0.65
N ALA A 64 11.45 5.33 -1.55
CA ALA A 64 10.42 4.50 -2.15
C ALA A 64 9.59 3.70 -1.13
N ASN A 65 9.46 4.22 0.10
CA ASN A 65 8.77 3.55 1.20
C ASN A 65 7.25 3.74 1.14
N ALA A 66 6.75 4.56 0.21
CA ALA A 66 5.34 4.69 -0.12
C ALA A 66 5.09 4.57 -1.63
N ALA A 67 3.85 4.24 -1.99
CA ALA A 67 3.40 4.21 -3.38
C ALA A 67 2.06 4.95 -3.52
N THR A 68 1.88 5.68 -4.61
CA THR A 68 0.67 6.44 -4.94
C THR A 68 0.28 6.24 -6.41
N HIS A 69 -0.97 6.53 -6.75
CA HIS A 69 -1.41 6.68 -8.14
C HIS A 69 -0.59 7.73 -8.91
N ASN A 70 -0.28 7.46 -10.18
CA ASN A 70 0.37 8.40 -11.10
C ASN A 70 -0.63 9.15 -12.01
N ASP A 71 -1.85 8.63 -12.12
CA ASP A 71 -2.93 9.20 -12.92
C ASP A 71 -4.28 9.05 -12.22
N LYS A 72 -5.30 9.75 -12.74
CA LYS A 72 -6.68 9.72 -12.22
C LYS A 72 -7.56 8.66 -12.91
N SER A 73 -6.96 7.72 -13.65
CA SER A 73 -7.72 6.63 -14.28
C SER A 73 -8.40 5.78 -13.22
N GLU A 74 -9.54 5.20 -13.56
CA GLU A 74 -10.28 4.32 -12.67
C GLU A 74 -9.56 2.97 -12.54
N LYS A 75 -9.42 2.53 -11.29
CA LYS A 75 -8.69 1.33 -10.91
C LYS A 75 -9.65 0.43 -10.13
N ASN A 76 -9.85 -0.79 -10.61
CA ASN A 76 -10.62 -1.81 -9.89
C ASN A 76 -9.76 -2.51 -8.83
N GLU A 77 -8.49 -2.72 -9.18
CA GLU A 77 -7.49 -3.35 -8.35
C GLU A 77 -6.12 -2.73 -8.63
N VAL A 78 -5.30 -2.65 -7.60
CA VAL A 78 -3.87 -2.31 -7.71
C VAL A 78 -3.08 -3.36 -6.93
N VAL A 79 -2.07 -3.94 -7.56
CA VAL A 79 -1.13 -4.87 -6.94
C VAL A 79 0.27 -4.26 -6.97
N LEU A 80 0.91 -4.21 -5.82
CA LEU A 80 2.22 -3.56 -5.64
C LEU A 80 3.20 -4.56 -5.05
N SER A 81 4.44 -4.55 -5.56
CA SER A 81 5.53 -5.33 -4.98
C SER A 81 6.22 -4.53 -3.90
N TRP A 82 6.28 -5.07 -2.69
CA TRP A 82 6.97 -4.49 -1.55
C TRP A 82 8.11 -5.40 -1.11
N LYS A 83 9.25 -4.79 -0.79
CA LYS A 83 10.48 -5.45 -0.34
C LYS A 83 10.78 -5.04 1.10
N ALA A 84 10.87 -6.03 1.97
CA ALA A 84 11.30 -5.88 3.34
C ALA A 84 12.77 -5.42 3.41
N PRO A 85 13.13 -4.60 4.42
CA PRO A 85 14.53 -4.35 4.72
C PRO A 85 15.21 -5.65 5.18
N PRO A 86 16.54 -5.75 5.03
CA PRO A 86 17.29 -6.91 5.52
C PRO A 86 17.07 -7.13 7.02
N ASN A 87 17.01 -8.40 7.44
CA ASN A 87 16.90 -8.81 8.85
C ASN A 87 15.66 -8.33 9.59
N LEU A 88 14.57 -7.98 8.87
CA LEU A 88 13.31 -7.63 9.52
C LEU A 88 12.69 -8.86 10.20
N LYS A 89 12.51 -8.78 11.52
CA LYS A 89 11.86 -9.83 12.34
C LYS A 89 10.53 -9.38 12.96
N GLU A 90 10.17 -8.13 12.72
CA GLU A 90 9.00 -7.50 13.32
C GLU A 90 7.77 -7.65 12.43
N GLN A 91 6.59 -7.54 13.05
CA GLN A 91 5.32 -7.58 12.37
C GLN A 91 5.10 -6.30 11.54
N VAL A 92 4.91 -6.46 10.24
CA VAL A 92 4.66 -5.34 9.33
C VAL A 92 3.18 -5.22 9.06
N THR A 93 2.65 -4.00 9.18
CA THR A 93 1.29 -3.68 8.76
C THR A 93 1.32 -2.58 7.71
N CYS A 94 0.75 -2.86 6.54
CA CYS A 94 0.56 -1.84 5.51
C CYS A 94 -0.74 -1.07 5.76
N ARG A 95 -0.72 0.25 5.55
CA ARG A 95 -1.90 1.11 5.63
C ARG A 95 -2.06 1.86 4.32
N ALA A 96 -3.29 1.92 3.82
CA ALA A 96 -3.60 2.66 2.61
C ALA A 96 -4.65 3.75 2.85
N THR A 97 -4.48 4.85 2.15
CA THR A 97 -5.52 5.83 1.87
C THR A 97 -6.06 5.54 0.47
N ILE A 98 -7.37 5.50 0.30
CA ILE A 98 -8.03 5.14 -0.96
C ILE A 98 -9.04 6.23 -1.27
N ALA A 99 -8.94 6.83 -2.45
CA ALA A 99 -9.82 7.90 -2.91
C ALA A 99 -10.67 7.39 -4.08
N LYS A 100 -11.99 7.27 -3.85
CA LYS A 100 -12.95 6.97 -4.92
C LYS A 100 -12.97 8.14 -5.91
N ASN A 101 -13.00 9.37 -5.41
CA ASN A 101 -12.95 10.61 -6.18
C ASN A 101 -12.36 11.76 -5.33
N GLY A 102 -12.40 13.00 -5.84
CA GLY A 102 -11.82 14.17 -5.16
C GLY A 102 -12.50 14.60 -3.85
N GLY A 103 -13.69 14.04 -3.53
CA GLY A 103 -14.42 14.35 -2.29
C GLY A 103 -14.63 13.15 -1.36
N VAL A 104 -14.48 11.92 -1.85
CA VAL A 104 -14.78 10.68 -1.10
C VAL A 104 -13.53 9.81 -1.00
N PHE A 105 -13.02 9.65 0.22
CA PHE A 105 -11.76 8.95 0.49
C PHE A 105 -11.67 8.37 1.91
N TRP A 106 -11.08 7.20 2.03
CA TRP A 106 -10.86 6.50 3.30
C TRP A 106 -9.38 6.49 3.63
N VAL A 107 -9.03 6.95 4.83
CA VAL A 107 -7.64 7.05 5.30
C VAL A 107 -7.33 5.91 6.25
N GLY A 108 -6.10 5.41 6.21
CA GLY A 108 -5.58 4.49 7.22
C GLY A 108 -6.22 3.11 7.20
N VAL A 109 -6.72 2.65 6.05
CA VAL A 109 -7.27 1.31 5.88
C VAL A 109 -6.13 0.30 6.07
N PRO A 110 -6.16 -0.55 7.12
CA PRO A 110 -5.08 -1.47 7.40
C PRO A 110 -5.18 -2.72 6.51
N ALA A 111 -4.03 -3.24 6.12
CA ALA A 111 -3.87 -4.58 5.60
C ALA A 111 -3.79 -5.60 6.74
N ASN A 112 -3.82 -6.88 6.40
CA ASN A 112 -3.37 -7.92 7.32
C ASN A 112 -1.88 -7.77 7.63
N THR A 113 -1.47 -8.32 8.77
CA THR A 113 -0.07 -8.32 9.21
C THR A 113 0.76 -9.30 8.38
N LEU A 114 1.96 -8.88 8.00
CA LEU A 114 3.00 -9.70 7.40
C LEU A 114 4.04 -10.09 8.46
N THR A 115 4.46 -11.35 8.42
CA THR A 115 5.54 -11.91 9.21
C THR A 115 6.59 -12.50 8.26
N PHE A 116 7.86 -12.21 8.51
CA PHE A 116 9.00 -12.62 7.68
C PHE A 116 9.98 -13.49 8.46
#